data_AF-A0A927GPT4-F1
#
_entry.id   AF-A0A927GPT4-F1
#
_cell.length_a   1.000
_cell.length_b   1.000
_cell.length_c   1.000
_cell.angle_alpha   90.00
_cell.angle_beta   90.00
_cell.angle_gamma   90.00
#
_symmetry.space_group_name_H-M   'P 1'
#
loop_
_entity.id
_entity.type
_entity.pdbx_description
1 polymer ?
#
loop_
_entity_poly.entity_id
_entity_poly.type
_entity_poly.pdbx_seq_one_letter_code
_entity_poly.pdbx_strand_id
1 'polypeptide(L)'
;MSRYTHKTAIANNRLTAVDADRVTFQYRDYKDGSRVKSMTLEAMEFIRRFLQHVLPSGFQRIRHYGFLSNANRQTKLLQCLRLTRTAIRPKVKLSAQALMLKLTGNDLSTCPACGGQWQQVLTLAPNTG
;
A
#
# COMPACT_ATOMS: atom_id res chain seq x y z
N MET A 1 -9.72 -9.40 -7.86
CA MET A 1 -8.76 -8.28 -7.66
C MET A 1 -8.86 -7.23 -8.78
N SER A 2 -9.94 -6.46 -8.91
CA SER A 2 -10.04 -5.47 -10.02
C SER A 2 -10.96 -4.26 -9.73
N ARG A 3 -10.99 -3.78 -8.47
CA ARG A 3 -11.77 -2.56 -8.14
C ARG A 3 -10.98 -1.26 -8.23
N TYR A 4 -9.64 -1.34 -8.27
CA TYR A 4 -8.75 -0.17 -8.24
C TYR A 4 -8.12 0.18 -9.60
N THR A 5 -8.18 -0.72 -10.58
CA THR A 5 -7.65 -0.52 -11.94
C THR A 5 -8.62 0.28 -12.82
N HIS A 6 -9.93 0.10 -12.66
CA HIS A 6 -10.95 0.73 -13.50
C HIS A 6 -11.59 2.02 -12.93
N LYS A 7 -11.47 2.31 -11.62
CA LYS A 7 -12.20 3.44 -11.01
C LYS A 7 -11.51 4.79 -11.19
N THR A 8 -12.07 5.70 -11.98
CA THR A 8 -11.68 7.12 -12.03
C THR A 8 -11.76 7.79 -10.64
N ALA A 9 -11.19 8.99 -10.48
CA ALA A 9 -11.26 9.82 -9.26
C ALA A 9 -12.66 9.87 -8.64
N ILE A 10 -13.66 10.09 -9.48
CA ILE A 10 -15.08 10.13 -9.14
C ILE A 10 -15.88 9.59 -10.34
N ALA A 11 -17.01 8.93 -10.06
CA ALA A 11 -17.93 8.46 -11.10
C ALA A 11 -18.96 9.54 -11.42
N ASN A 12 -19.39 9.64 -12.68
CA ASN A 12 -20.32 10.69 -13.13
C ASN A 12 -21.64 10.68 -12.37
N ASN A 13 -22.15 9.51 -11.98
CA ASN A 13 -23.37 9.39 -11.19
C ASN A 13 -23.28 10.01 -9.78
N ARG A 14 -22.08 10.42 -9.35
CA ARG A 14 -21.88 11.13 -8.08
C ARG A 14 -21.90 12.65 -8.25
N LEU A 15 -21.85 13.17 -9.47
CA LEU A 15 -22.05 14.60 -9.72
C LEU A 15 -23.55 14.89 -9.64
N THR A 16 -23.96 15.68 -8.64
CA THR A 16 -25.38 15.97 -8.40
C THR A 16 -25.81 17.32 -8.96
N ALA A 17 -24.89 18.27 -9.09
CA ALA A 17 -25.13 19.56 -9.75
C ALA A 17 -23.82 20.11 -10.31
N VAL A 18 -23.91 20.79 -11.46
CA VAL A 18 -22.79 21.47 -12.12
C VAL A 18 -23.31 22.81 -12.61
N ASP A 19 -22.76 23.89 -12.05
CA ASP A 19 -23.01 25.27 -12.43
C ASP A 19 -21.73 25.85 -13.06
N ALA A 20 -21.79 27.07 -13.59
CA ALA A 20 -20.63 27.72 -14.23
C ALA A 20 -19.40 27.80 -13.30
N ASP A 21 -19.62 28.08 -12.02
CA ASP A 21 -18.55 28.31 -11.05
C ASP A 21 -18.38 27.20 -10.02
N ARG A 22 -19.32 26.24 -9.95
CA ARG A 22 -19.40 25.28 -8.84
C ARG A 22 -19.79 23.88 -9.29
N VAL A 23 -19.22 22.88 -8.61
CA VAL A 23 -19.54 21.46 -8.81
C VAL A 23 -19.93 20.86 -7.48
N THR A 24 -21.11 20.25 -7.42
CA THR A 24 -21.60 19.52 -6.25
C THR A 24 -21.57 18.02 -6.52
N PHE A 25 -20.98 17.26 -5.60
CA PHE A 25 -20.87 15.82 -5.74
C PHE A 25 -20.98 15.06 -4.43
N GLN A 26 -21.40 13.80 -4.52
CA GLN A 26 -21.49 12.88 -3.40
C GLN A 26 -20.17 12.12 -3.18
N TYR A 27 -19.75 12.02 -1.94
CA TYR A 27 -18.59 11.25 -1.51
C TYR A 27 -18.91 10.40 -0.28
N ARG A 28 -18.14 9.32 -0.10
CA ARG A 28 -18.23 8.47 1.09
C ARG A 28 -17.19 8.94 2.10
N ASP A 29 -17.65 9.40 3.25
CA ASP A 29 -16.81 9.85 4.35
C ASP A 29 -16.41 8.65 5.22
N TYR A 30 -15.23 8.09 4.95
CA TYR A 30 -14.72 6.95 5.71
C TYR A 30 -14.36 7.31 7.17
N LYS A 31 -14.16 8.58 7.50
CA LYS A 31 -13.89 9.02 8.88
C LYS A 31 -15.19 9.09 9.68
N ASP A 32 -16.30 9.43 9.03
CA ASP A 32 -17.64 9.44 9.62
C ASP A 32 -18.43 8.18 9.24
N GLY A 33 -17.90 7.01 9.61
CA GLY A 33 -18.63 5.74 9.50
C GLY A 33 -19.03 5.32 8.08
N SER A 34 -18.30 5.78 7.05
CA SER A 34 -18.64 5.52 5.64
C SER A 34 -19.99 6.08 5.18
N ARG A 35 -20.48 7.15 5.81
CA ARG A 35 -21.69 7.87 5.40
C ARG A 35 -21.50 8.54 4.04
N VAL A 36 -22.58 8.64 3.28
CA VAL A 36 -22.58 9.38 2.00
C VAL A 36 -22.95 10.83 2.30
N LYS A 37 -22.11 11.77 1.85
CA LYS A 37 -22.27 13.22 2.04
C LYS A 37 -22.11 13.93 0.71
N SER A 38 -22.68 15.13 0.61
CA SER A 38 -22.49 16.02 -0.53
C SER A 38 -21.46 17.10 -0.20
N MET A 39 -20.65 17.48 -1.19
CA MET A 39 -19.72 18.60 -1.10
C MET A 39 -19.81 19.44 -2.37
N THR A 40 -19.77 20.75 -2.22
CA THR A 40 -19.69 21.72 -3.31
C THR A 40 -18.31 22.36 -3.30
N LEU A 41 -17.64 22.36 -4.45
CA LEU A 41 -16.36 23.04 -4.68
C LEU A 41 -16.51 24.04 -5.83
N GLU A 42 -15.60 25.00 -5.89
CA GLU A 42 -15.43 25.79 -7.10
C GLU A 42 -15.00 24.88 -8.26
N ALA A 43 -15.46 25.19 -9.47
CA ALA A 43 -15.21 24.40 -10.67
C ALA A 43 -13.70 24.18 -10.91
N MET A 44 -12.90 25.25 -10.76
CA MET A 44 -11.44 25.16 -10.93
C MET A 44 -10.77 24.29 -9.87
N GLU A 45 -11.22 24.34 -8.62
CA GLU A 45 -10.68 23.49 -7.56
C GLU A 45 -11.09 22.02 -7.77
N PHE A 46 -12.30 21.77 -8.26
CA PHE A 46 -12.73 20.43 -8.66
C PHE A 46 -11.84 19.89 -9.79
N ILE A 47 -11.61 20.65 -10.85
CA ILE A 47 -10.75 20.26 -11.98
C ILE A 47 -9.32 20.00 -11.51
N ARG A 48 -8.73 20.90 -10.71
CA ARG A 48 -7.37 20.75 -10.16
C ARG A 48 -7.23 19.46 -9.35
N ARG A 49 -8.23 19.09 -8.53
CA ARG A 49 -8.24 17.83 -7.78
C ARG A 49 -8.45 16.62 -8.70
N PHE A 50 -9.36 16.73 -9.66
CA PHE A 50 -9.65 15.65 -10.60
C PHE A 50 -8.41 15.27 -11.43
N LEU A 51 -7.68 16.27 -11.94
CA LEU A 51 -6.48 16.06 -12.75
C LEU A 51 -5.32 15.40 -12.00
N GLN A 52 -5.26 15.49 -10.66
CA GLN A 52 -4.26 14.74 -9.87
C GLN A 52 -4.43 13.22 -9.97
N HIS A 53 -5.60 12.75 -10.41
CA HIS A 53 -5.88 11.34 -10.63
C HIS A 53 -5.73 10.91 -12.09
N VAL A 54 -5.51 11.86 -13.00
CA VAL A 54 -5.22 11.58 -14.40
C VAL A 54 -3.72 11.40 -14.55
N LEU A 55 -3.34 10.25 -15.07
CA LEU A 55 -1.93 9.93 -15.30
C LEU A 55 -1.45 10.57 -16.60
N PRO A 56 -0.21 11.10 -16.63
CA PRO A 56 0.39 11.55 -17.88
C PRO A 56 0.40 10.43 -18.91
N SER A 57 0.44 10.81 -20.19
CA SER A 57 0.53 9.83 -21.29
C SER A 57 1.72 8.89 -21.09
N GLY A 58 1.53 7.60 -21.39
CA GLY A 58 2.54 6.54 -21.21
C GLY A 58 2.58 5.89 -19.82
N PHE A 59 1.79 6.35 -18.85
CA PHE A 59 1.74 5.75 -17.52
C PHE A 59 0.56 4.77 -17.34
N GLN A 60 0.91 3.54 -16.95
CA GLN A 60 0.13 2.54 -16.20
C GLN A 60 -0.94 3.07 -15.23
N ARG A 61 -2.01 2.33 -14.88
CA ARG A 61 -2.72 2.47 -13.56
C ARG A 61 -2.47 1.32 -12.59
N ILE A 62 -1.65 0.35 -13.00
CA ILE A 62 -1.33 -0.86 -12.24
C ILE A 62 -0.13 -0.62 -11.32
N ARG A 63 -0.05 -1.23 -10.13
CA ARG A 63 0.96 -1.02 -9.06
C ARG A 63 2.46 -1.15 -9.46
N HIS A 64 2.76 -1.34 -10.74
CA HIS A 64 4.09 -1.53 -11.31
C HIS A 64 4.71 -0.27 -11.91
N TYR A 65 4.03 0.88 -11.94
CA TYR A 65 4.62 2.16 -12.39
C TYR A 65 4.67 3.18 -11.25
N GLY A 66 5.40 4.28 -11.48
CA GLY A 66 5.53 5.39 -10.53
C GLY A 66 6.50 5.09 -9.39
N PHE A 67 6.46 5.92 -8.34
CA PHE A 67 7.38 5.81 -7.20
C PHE A 67 7.15 4.56 -6.34
N LEU A 68 5.96 3.94 -6.42
CA LEU A 68 5.61 2.71 -5.73
C LEU A 68 5.92 1.43 -6.52
N SER A 69 6.39 1.56 -7.77
CA SER A 69 6.86 0.41 -8.53
C SER A 69 8.03 -0.26 -7.81
N ASN A 70 8.14 -1.59 -7.94
CA ASN A 70 9.24 -2.32 -7.31
C ASN A 70 10.60 -1.88 -7.88
N ALA A 71 10.65 -1.54 -9.18
CA ALA A 71 11.84 -0.98 -9.85
C ALA A 71 12.32 0.35 -9.21
N ASN A 72 11.38 1.22 -8.82
CA ASN A 72 11.71 2.51 -8.22
C ASN A 72 11.71 2.49 -6.69
N ARG A 73 11.37 1.36 -6.06
CA ARG A 73 11.20 1.27 -4.60
C ARG A 73 12.47 1.64 -3.86
N GLN A 74 13.64 1.26 -4.36
CA GLN A 74 14.91 1.50 -3.67
C GLN A 74 15.32 2.98 -3.72
N THR A 75 15.05 3.66 -4.84
CA THR A 75 15.45 5.06 -5.06
C THR A 75 14.40 6.07 -4.58
N LYS A 76 13.11 5.82 -4.83
CA LYS A 76 12.03 6.77 -4.54
C LYS A 76 11.44 6.64 -3.13
N LEU A 77 11.50 5.46 -2.50
CA LEU A 77 10.97 5.30 -1.14
C LEU A 77 11.70 6.18 -0.13
N LEU A 78 13.02 6.27 -0.22
CA LEU A 78 13.82 7.15 0.66
C LEU A 78 13.44 8.62 0.48
N GLN A 79 13.22 9.05 -0.76
CA GLN A 79 12.79 10.40 -1.08
C GLN A 79 11.39 10.70 -0.51
N CYS A 80 10.45 9.76 -0.62
CA CYS A 80 9.13 9.88 0.00
C CYS A 80 9.22 10.00 1.52
N LEU A 81 9.98 9.12 2.19
CA LEU A 81 10.15 9.15 3.65
C LEU A 81 10.71 10.50 4.13
N ARG A 82 11.66 11.09 3.38
CA ARG A 82 12.18 12.44 3.67
C ARG A 82 11.11 13.52 3.55
N LEU A 83 10.35 13.53 2.45
CA LEU A 83 9.31 14.53 2.18
C LEU A 83 8.15 14.44 3.18
N THR A 84 7.79 13.23 3.61
CA THR A 84 6.72 12.99 4.59
C THR A 84 7.20 13.03 6.04
N ARG A 85 8.48 13.37 6.27
CA ARG A 85 9.13 13.38 7.60
C ARG A 85 8.92 12.07 8.38
N THR A 86 8.87 10.96 7.67
CA THR A 86 8.70 9.62 8.24
C THR A 86 10.06 9.07 8.67
N ALA A 87 10.14 8.55 9.89
CA ALA A 87 11.39 8.02 10.43
C ALA A 87 11.93 6.87 9.56
N ILE A 88 13.17 7.02 9.06
CA ILE A 88 13.86 5.99 8.30
C ILE A 88 14.46 5.01 9.30
N ARG A 89 13.85 3.82 9.42
CA ARG A 89 14.38 2.74 10.26
C ARG A 89 15.32 1.88 9.44
N PRO A 90 16.59 1.70 9.85
CA PRO A 90 17.48 0.77 9.17
C PRO A 90 16.90 -0.63 9.26
N LYS A 91 16.94 -1.37 8.14
CA LYS A 91 16.58 -2.80 8.17
C LYS A 91 17.67 -3.56 8.92
N VAL A 92 17.36 -4.00 10.12
CA VAL A 92 18.22 -4.93 10.86
C VAL A 92 18.09 -6.30 10.19
N LYS A 93 19.19 -6.83 9.65
CA LYS A 93 19.25 -8.22 9.18
C LYS A 93 19.47 -9.12 10.39
N LEU A 94 18.38 -9.70 10.90
CA LEU A 94 18.45 -10.79 11.87
C LEU A 94 18.55 -12.12 11.11
N SER A 95 19.30 -13.08 11.64
CA SER A 95 19.19 -14.46 11.17
C SER A 95 17.77 -14.98 11.44
N ALA A 96 17.31 -15.97 10.69
CA ALA A 96 15.99 -16.57 10.91
C ALA A 96 15.82 -17.04 12.37
N GLN A 97 16.88 -17.63 12.95
CA GLN A 97 16.90 -18.07 14.33
C GLN A 97 16.77 -16.90 15.32
N ALA A 98 17.57 -15.84 15.17
CA ALA A 98 17.51 -14.67 16.05
C ALA A 98 16.17 -13.93 15.94
N LEU A 99 15.58 -13.90 14.74
CA LEU A 99 14.26 -13.32 14.52
C LEU A 99 13.17 -14.15 15.22
N MET A 100 13.21 -15.47 15.08
CA MET A 100 12.25 -16.35 15.72
C MET A 100 12.33 -16.26 17.24
N LEU A 101 13.53 -16.34 17.81
CA LEU A 101 13.72 -16.16 19.25
C LEU A 101 13.14 -14.83 19.75
N LYS A 102 13.32 -13.73 19.00
CA LYS A 102 12.78 -12.42 19.37
C LYS A 102 11.25 -12.34 19.30
N LEU A 103 10.64 -13.06 18.35
CA LEU A 103 9.19 -13.02 18.13
C LEU A 103 8.42 -13.98 19.05
N THR A 104 8.98 -15.15 19.30
CA THR A 104 8.30 -16.21 20.05
C THR A 104 8.79 -16.32 21.49
N GLY A 105 9.97 -15.79 21.81
CA GLY A 105 10.65 -16.01 23.10
C GLY A 105 11.29 -17.39 23.22
N ASN A 106 11.15 -18.26 22.21
CA ASN A 106 11.60 -19.64 22.24
C ASN A 106 12.75 -19.85 21.27
N ASP A 107 13.81 -20.51 21.75
CA ASP A 107 14.90 -20.94 20.88
C ASP A 107 14.50 -22.21 20.11
N LEU A 108 14.09 -22.01 18.85
CA LEU A 108 13.71 -23.08 17.93
C LEU A 108 14.88 -24.02 17.57
N SER A 109 16.12 -23.74 17.99
CA SER A 109 17.23 -24.69 17.86
C SER A 109 17.24 -25.75 18.98
N THR A 110 16.38 -25.60 19.99
CA THR A 110 16.24 -26.51 21.11
C THR A 110 14.86 -27.17 21.15
N CYS A 111 14.82 -28.40 21.65
CA CYS A 111 13.59 -29.13 21.86
C CYS A 111 12.90 -28.62 23.13
N PRO A 112 11.63 -28.16 23.08
CA PRO A 112 10.93 -27.66 24.26
C PRO A 112 10.60 -28.75 25.29
N ALA A 113 10.68 -30.03 24.93
CA ALA A 113 10.39 -31.15 25.82
C ALA A 113 11.63 -31.66 26.57
N CYS A 114 12.81 -31.71 25.94
CA CYS A 114 14.02 -32.28 26.53
C CYS A 114 15.23 -31.33 26.60
N GLY A 115 15.15 -30.13 26.00
CA GLY A 115 16.25 -29.16 25.95
C GLY A 115 17.41 -29.52 25.00
N GLY A 116 17.36 -30.68 24.34
CA GLY A 116 18.37 -31.10 23.36
C GLY A 116 18.35 -30.25 22.08
N GLN A 117 19.46 -30.25 21.33
CA GLN A 117 19.52 -29.54 20.05
C GLN A 117 18.95 -30.38 18.90
N TRP A 118 18.25 -29.72 17.98
CA TRP A 118 17.77 -30.38 16.76
C TRP A 118 18.95 -30.78 15.88
N GLN A 119 18.90 -32.02 15.39
CA GLN A 119 19.86 -32.54 14.42
C GLN A 119 19.13 -32.82 13.12
N GLN A 120 19.70 -32.37 12.00
CA GLN A 120 19.17 -32.67 10.69
C GLN A 120 19.44 -34.14 10.37
N VAL A 121 18.38 -34.95 10.31
CA VAL A 121 18.49 -36.40 10.07
C VAL A 121 18.35 -36.76 8.59
N LEU A 122 17.57 -35.96 7.84
CA LEU A 122 17.30 -36.21 6.43
C LEU A 122 16.94 -34.89 5.72
N THR A 123 17.34 -34.77 4.47
CA THR A 123 16.86 -33.71 3.57
C THR A 123 15.99 -34.36 2.50
N LEU A 124 14.72 -33.98 2.43
CA LEU A 124 13.84 -34.42 1.36
C LEU A 124 14.09 -33.55 0.13
N ALA A 125 14.54 -34.16 -0.97
CA ALA A 125 14.63 -33.45 -2.24
C ALA A 125 13.21 -33.07 -2.71
N PRO A 126 13.02 -31.92 -3.37
CA PRO A 126 11.73 -31.56 -3.94
C PRO A 126 11.32 -32.63 -4.95
N ASN A 127 10.11 -33.16 -4.76
CA ASN A 127 9.56 -34.22 -5.61
C ASN A 127 9.33 -33.63 -7.01
N THR A 128 10.26 -33.89 -7.92
CA THR A 128 10.17 -33.49 -9.32
C THR A 128 9.43 -34.59 -10.06
N GLY A 129 8.10 -34.52 -9.98
CA GLY A 129 7.19 -35.26 -10.86
C GLY A 129 6.98 -34.51 -12.17
#